data_AF-A0AAW5QBI4-F1
#
_entry.id   AF-A0AAW5QBI4-F1
#
_cell.length_a   1.000
_cell.length_b   1.000
_cell.length_c   1.000
_cell.angle_alpha   90.00
_cell.angle_beta   90.00
_cell.angle_gamma   90.00
#
_symmetry.space_group_name_H-M   'P 1'
#
loop_
_entity.id
_entity.type
_entity.pdbx_description
1 polymer ?
#
loop_
_entity_poly.entity_id
_entity_poly.type
_entity_poly.pdbx_seq_one_letter_code
_entity_poly.pdbx_strand_id
1 'polypeptide(L)'
;MTPSTDRPYGSGDLSADELKQAVLDALASAGVPQTELMASLAAGADYQSPWERPAVNRRHPRRETPVTYRVKVELLDSSPPIWRRLDLRSDLMLPRLHLILQEAMGWTNSHLHEFIHSASRQDRDAEHFGSMDYPDAGEMGELDEADVRLDELAHSVGDKFLYWYDFGDSWWHRVTVEKVLEHDDDDEVPDATVVAGRRACPPEDCGGIWSYNEWIAGDADPDGWDPHTLEFWAGWDAEAFDLDDAQQRVARVAEMPATLREIQLEEAEKLQILLERIGDGVTLTAAGYLPPAMVEQLMVDTGWHRQWIGKNNREDLTFPIWQLRDWARALGLVRKYKGELRPTRRGAALKNDREALADLIARSIPHDRLYGTPLDWF
;
A
#
# COMPACT_ATOMS: atom_id res chain seq x y z
N MET A 1 19.67 -51.02 5.62
CA MET A 1 18.92 -51.07 6.88
C MET A 1 18.73 -49.63 7.33
N THR A 2 17.47 -49.27 7.52
CA THR A 2 16.96 -47.92 7.79
C THR A 2 17.50 -47.32 9.09
N PRO A 3 17.64 -45.98 9.18
CA PRO A 3 17.91 -45.31 10.44
C PRO A 3 16.67 -45.31 11.33
N SER A 4 16.95 -45.47 12.62
CA SER A 4 16.06 -45.39 13.77
C SER A 4 15.31 -44.05 13.84
N THR A 5 14.00 -44.11 14.00
CA THR A 5 13.13 -43.00 14.38
C THR A 5 12.69 -43.20 15.83
N ASP A 6 13.47 -42.70 16.78
CA ASP A 6 12.98 -42.44 18.13
C ASP A 6 12.62 -40.95 18.23
N ARG A 7 11.31 -40.66 18.15
CA ARG A 7 10.70 -39.47 18.78
C ARG A 7 9.60 -39.97 19.71
N PRO A 8 9.60 -39.57 21.00
CA PRO A 8 8.61 -40.03 21.96
C PRO A 8 7.41 -39.07 21.96
N TYR A 9 6.51 -39.19 20.99
CA TYR A 9 5.17 -38.64 21.10
C TYR A 9 4.19 -39.63 20.47
N GLY A 10 3.66 -40.53 21.30
CA GLY A 10 2.49 -41.31 20.95
C GLY A 10 1.27 -40.41 20.99
N SER A 11 0.85 -39.88 19.84
CA SER A 11 -0.52 -39.40 19.66
C SER A 11 -1.41 -40.64 19.55
N GLY A 12 -2.07 -41.00 20.65
CA GLY A 12 -3.25 -41.84 20.56
C GLY A 12 -4.33 -41.04 19.86
N ASP A 13 -4.52 -41.26 18.56
CA ASP A 13 -5.64 -40.67 17.83
C ASP A 13 -6.94 -41.19 18.45
N LEU A 14 -7.65 -40.31 19.16
CA LEU A 14 -9.01 -40.59 19.61
C LEU A 14 -9.87 -40.84 18.36
N SER A 15 -10.59 -41.95 18.36
CA SER A 15 -11.58 -42.21 17.33
C SER A 15 -12.65 -41.11 17.33
N ALA A 16 -13.33 -40.92 16.19
CA ALA A 16 -14.40 -39.93 16.07
C ALA A 16 -15.49 -40.10 17.14
N ASP A 17 -15.75 -41.35 17.55
CA ASP A 17 -16.72 -41.66 18.60
C ASP A 17 -16.21 -41.27 20.00
N GLU A 18 -14.91 -41.43 20.28
CA GLU A 18 -14.29 -41.01 21.54
C GLU A 18 -14.22 -39.49 21.66
N LEU A 19 -13.91 -38.78 20.57
CA LEU A 19 -13.97 -37.32 20.50
C LEU A 19 -15.40 -36.81 20.71
N LYS A 20 -16.37 -37.45 20.06
CA LYS A 20 -17.78 -37.11 20.23
C LYS A 20 -18.23 -37.31 21.68
N GLN A 21 -17.84 -38.42 22.30
CA GLN A 21 -18.19 -38.68 23.70
C GLN A 21 -17.51 -37.69 24.66
N ALA A 22 -16.24 -37.35 24.43
CA ALA A 22 -15.51 -36.36 25.23
C ALA A 22 -16.15 -34.96 25.16
N VAL A 23 -16.61 -34.54 23.98
CA VAL A 23 -17.34 -33.27 23.80
C VAL A 23 -18.68 -33.31 24.54
N LEU A 24 -19.42 -34.42 24.46
CA LEU A 24 -20.70 -34.57 25.17
C LEU A 24 -20.52 -34.55 26.69
N ASP A 25 -19.49 -35.20 27.21
CA ASP A 25 -19.18 -35.24 28.63
C ASP A 25 -18.76 -33.86 29.15
N ALA A 26 -17.97 -33.11 28.37
CA ALA A 26 -17.57 -31.74 28.68
C ALA A 26 -18.79 -30.80 28.74
N LEU A 27 -19.71 -30.90 27.78
CA LEU A 27 -20.93 -30.10 27.74
C LEU A 27 -21.89 -30.42 28.89
N ALA A 28 -22.02 -31.69 29.26
CA ALA A 28 -22.79 -32.11 30.42
C ALA A 28 -22.20 -31.55 31.73
N SER A 29 -20.87 -31.54 31.86
CA SER A 29 -20.18 -30.97 33.03
C SER A 29 -20.34 -29.45 33.15
N ALA A 30 -20.56 -28.76 32.03
CA ALA A 30 -20.85 -27.33 31.97
C ALA A 30 -22.34 -27.00 32.24
N GLY A 31 -23.18 -28.02 32.49
CA GLY A 31 -24.60 -27.85 32.81
C GLY A 31 -25.48 -27.49 31.60
N VAL A 32 -24.99 -27.71 30.36
CA VAL A 32 -25.76 -27.46 29.14
C VAL A 32 -26.62 -28.70 28.81
N PRO A 33 -27.96 -28.63 28.90
CA PRO A 33 -28.81 -29.76 28.54
C PRO A 33 -28.65 -30.10 27.06
N GLN A 34 -28.45 -31.39 26.75
CA GLN A 34 -28.30 -31.86 25.37
C GLN A 34 -29.49 -31.48 24.48
N THR A 35 -30.68 -31.32 25.07
CA THR A 35 -31.89 -30.85 24.39
C THR A 35 -31.83 -29.38 23.99
N GLU A 36 -31.17 -28.51 24.76
CA GLU A 36 -30.98 -27.09 24.39
C GLU A 36 -29.93 -26.94 23.30
N LEU A 37 -28.85 -27.73 23.35
CA LEU A 37 -27.83 -27.75 22.30
C LEU A 37 -28.42 -28.26 20.97
N MET A 38 -29.16 -29.37 21.01
CA MET A 38 -29.82 -29.89 19.81
C MET A 38 -30.94 -28.96 19.33
N ALA A 39 -31.62 -28.25 20.22
CA ALA A 39 -32.55 -27.20 19.83
C ALA A 39 -31.82 -26.01 19.18
N SER A 40 -30.64 -25.61 19.66
CA SER A 40 -29.83 -24.55 19.05
C SER A 40 -29.25 -24.96 17.67
N LEU A 41 -28.81 -26.21 17.53
CA LEU A 41 -28.36 -26.78 16.26
C LEU A 41 -29.51 -27.01 15.27
N ALA A 42 -30.68 -27.46 15.74
CA ALA A 42 -31.86 -27.73 14.91
C ALA A 42 -32.70 -26.47 14.61
N ALA A 43 -32.63 -25.44 15.46
CA ALA A 43 -33.26 -24.16 15.21
C ALA A 43 -32.58 -23.38 14.09
N GLY A 44 -31.45 -23.86 13.56
CA GLY A 44 -30.68 -23.15 12.55
C GLY A 44 -30.47 -21.72 13.00
N ALA A 45 -29.98 -21.52 14.25
CA ALA A 45 -29.46 -20.21 14.60
C ALA A 45 -28.45 -19.91 13.50
N ASP A 46 -28.74 -18.89 12.68
CA ASP A 46 -27.91 -18.45 11.57
C ASP A 46 -26.47 -18.48 12.06
N TYR A 47 -25.74 -19.54 11.72
CA TYR A 47 -24.31 -19.58 11.92
C TYR A 47 -23.79 -18.66 10.83
N GLN A 48 -23.88 -17.36 11.09
CA GLN A 48 -23.03 -16.41 10.43
C GLN A 48 -21.64 -16.83 10.83
N SER A 49 -20.91 -17.34 9.84
CA SER A 49 -19.49 -17.51 9.98
C SER A 49 -18.97 -16.22 10.63
N PRO A 50 -18.05 -16.28 11.60
CA PRO A 50 -17.54 -15.04 12.16
C PRO A 50 -16.63 -14.28 11.16
N TRP A 51 -16.62 -14.72 9.89
CA TRP A 51 -16.14 -14.04 8.67
C TRP A 51 -17.28 -13.40 7.83
N GLU A 52 -18.55 -13.63 8.17
CA GLU A 52 -19.77 -13.10 7.51
C GLU A 52 -20.45 -12.00 8.34
N ARG A 53 -19.82 -11.55 9.44
CA ARG A 53 -20.32 -10.41 10.20
C ARG A 53 -19.95 -9.12 9.48
N PRO A 54 -20.93 -8.32 9.02
CA PRO A 54 -20.60 -7.04 8.42
C PRO A 54 -19.92 -6.16 9.49
N ALA A 55 -18.76 -5.60 9.15
CA ALA A 55 -18.04 -4.68 10.01
C ALA A 55 -18.95 -3.54 10.47
N VAL A 56 -18.74 -3.06 11.69
CA VAL A 56 -19.52 -1.94 12.21
C VAL A 56 -18.85 -0.66 11.75
N ASN A 57 -19.56 0.16 10.97
CA ASN A 57 -19.09 1.48 10.63
C ASN A 57 -18.99 2.35 11.89
N ARG A 58 -17.75 2.61 12.30
CA ARG A 58 -17.40 3.45 13.47
C ARG A 58 -16.76 4.77 13.04
N ARG A 59 -16.68 5.04 11.72
CA ARG A 59 -16.00 6.21 11.16
C ARG A 59 -16.57 7.51 11.69
N HIS A 60 -15.68 8.46 11.92
CA HIS A 60 -16.04 9.83 12.20
C HIS A 60 -16.53 10.52 10.92
N PRO A 61 -17.39 11.54 11.02
CA PRO A 61 -17.68 12.40 9.88
C PRO A 61 -16.41 13.14 9.45
N ARG A 62 -16.25 13.36 8.14
CA ARG A 62 -15.17 14.21 7.61
C ARG A 62 -15.27 15.62 8.18
N ARG A 63 -14.11 16.20 8.48
CA ARG A 63 -13.99 17.61 8.88
C ARG A 63 -14.23 18.51 7.69
N GLU A 64 -15.03 19.56 7.90
CA GLU A 64 -15.24 20.64 6.93
C GLU A 64 -13.95 21.46 6.75
N THR A 65 -13.24 21.73 7.86
CA THR A 65 -11.95 22.44 7.85
C THR A 65 -10.82 21.49 8.28
N PRO A 66 -9.82 21.24 7.40
CA PRO A 66 -8.66 20.43 7.74
C PRO A 66 -7.84 21.02 8.90
N VAL A 67 -7.31 20.14 9.74
CA VAL A 67 -6.41 20.44 10.86
C VAL A 67 -5.17 19.56 10.77
N THR A 68 -4.14 19.82 11.55
CA THR A 68 -2.97 18.95 11.64
C THR A 68 -3.06 18.09 12.88
N TYR A 69 -2.96 16.78 12.69
CA TYR A 69 -2.82 15.82 13.77
C TYR A 69 -1.34 15.60 14.06
N ARG A 70 -0.93 15.87 15.31
CA ARG A 70 0.31 15.30 15.81
C ARG A 70 0.03 13.88 16.25
N VAL A 71 0.56 12.91 15.52
CA VAL A 71 0.40 11.49 15.83
C VAL A 71 1.71 10.88 16.32
N LYS A 72 1.59 9.84 17.15
CA LYS A 72 2.68 8.91 17.43
C LYS A 72 2.38 7.59 16.72
N VAL A 73 3.31 7.14 15.89
CA VAL A 73 3.30 5.85 15.21
C VAL A 73 4.29 4.95 15.94
N GLU A 74 3.80 3.86 16.52
CA GLU A 74 4.59 2.92 17.30
C GLU A 74 4.61 1.56 16.61
N LEU A 75 5.80 0.99 16.38
CA LEU A 75 5.92 -0.40 15.98
C LEU A 75 5.66 -1.28 17.21
N LEU A 76 4.53 -1.98 17.20
CA LEU A 76 4.08 -2.79 18.32
C LEU A 76 5.01 -4.00 18.53
N ASP A 77 5.13 -4.42 19.79
CA ASP A 77 5.95 -5.54 20.25
C ASP A 77 7.47 -5.39 20.00
N SER A 78 7.92 -4.24 19.48
CA SER A 78 9.35 -3.92 19.39
C SER A 78 9.99 -3.70 20.76
N SER A 79 11.13 -4.34 20.99
CA SER A 79 11.90 -4.18 22.22
C SER A 79 13.40 -4.11 21.90
N PRO A 80 14.07 -2.96 22.12
CA PRO A 80 13.54 -1.67 22.57
C PRO A 80 12.52 -0.97 21.63
N PRO A 81 11.69 -0.04 22.14
CA PRO A 81 10.62 0.59 21.35
C PRO A 81 11.12 1.38 20.14
N ILE A 82 10.49 1.16 18.98
CA ILE A 82 10.68 1.91 17.74
C ILE A 82 9.42 2.76 17.48
N TRP A 83 9.61 4.05 17.19
CA TRP A 83 8.48 4.95 16.93
C TRP A 83 8.87 6.17 16.11
N ARG A 84 7.85 6.80 15.52
CA ARG A 84 7.91 8.12 14.86
C ARG A 84 6.81 9.02 15.40
N ARG A 85 7.04 10.33 15.40
CA ARG A 85 6.01 11.34 15.58
C ARG A 85 5.91 12.16 14.32
N LEU A 86 4.70 12.32 13.83
CA LEU A 86 4.40 13.04 12.61
C LEU A 86 3.34 14.09 12.90
N ASP A 87 3.46 15.22 12.22
CA ASP A 87 2.36 16.14 11.99
C ASP A 87 1.76 15.75 10.63
N LEU A 88 0.45 15.46 10.59
CA LEU A 88 -0.28 14.96 9.42
C LEU A 88 -1.52 15.81 9.16
N ARG A 89 -1.78 16.20 7.91
CA ARG A 89 -3.04 16.85 7.55
C ARG A 89 -4.20 15.88 7.76
N SER A 90 -5.30 16.35 8.36
CA SER A 90 -6.41 15.49 8.77
C SER A 90 -7.19 14.90 7.60
N ASP A 91 -7.13 15.56 6.44
CA ASP A 91 -7.85 15.22 5.22
C ASP A 91 -7.07 14.31 4.25
N LEU A 92 -5.93 13.78 4.67
CA LEU A 92 -5.19 12.80 3.90
C LEU A 92 -6.04 11.57 3.60
N MET A 93 -6.01 11.12 2.35
CA MET A 93 -6.55 9.82 1.97
C MET A 93 -5.63 8.70 2.50
N LEU A 94 -6.19 7.54 2.81
CA LEU A 94 -5.40 6.43 3.37
C LEU A 94 -4.25 5.92 2.46
N PRO A 95 -4.37 5.83 1.12
CA PRO A 95 -3.23 5.51 0.25
C PRO A 95 -2.07 6.48 0.41
N ARG A 96 -2.39 7.77 0.61
CA ARG A 96 -1.40 8.81 0.82
C ARG A 96 -0.73 8.67 2.18
N LEU A 97 -1.53 8.40 3.21
CA LEU A 97 -1.01 8.12 4.55
C LEU A 97 -0.06 6.91 4.54
N HIS A 98 -0.39 5.85 3.81
CA HIS A 98 0.46 4.67 3.67
C HIS A 98 1.87 5.03 3.17
N LEU A 99 1.97 5.78 2.06
CA LEU A 99 3.26 6.21 1.52
C LEU A 99 4.05 7.08 2.50
N ILE A 100 3.37 7.99 3.22
CA ILE A 100 3.99 8.80 4.27
C ILE A 100 4.55 7.93 5.40
N LEU A 101 3.79 6.92 5.84
CA LEU A 101 4.22 5.99 6.89
C LEU A 101 5.42 5.16 6.43
N GLN A 102 5.43 4.69 5.18
CA GLN A 102 6.55 3.95 4.60
C GLN A 102 7.85 4.77 4.65
N GLU A 103 7.84 6.00 4.14
CA GLU A 103 9.01 6.89 4.17
C GLU A 103 9.46 7.26 5.59
N ALA A 104 8.51 7.52 6.49
CA ALA A 104 8.79 7.84 7.88
C ALA A 104 9.44 6.68 8.64
N MET A 105 9.00 5.45 8.34
CA MET A 105 9.57 4.22 8.90
C MET A 105 10.86 3.80 8.17
N GLY A 106 11.10 4.27 6.95
CA GLY A 106 12.28 3.93 6.16
C GLY A 106 12.14 2.58 5.44
N TRP A 107 10.92 2.23 5.07
CA TRP A 107 10.57 1.02 4.31
C TRP A 107 10.37 1.29 2.83
N THR A 108 10.30 0.23 2.04
CA THR A 108 10.35 0.30 0.58
C THR A 108 9.02 0.02 -0.09
N ASN A 109 7.92 -0.05 0.67
CA ASN A 109 6.58 -0.32 0.14
C ASN A 109 6.53 -1.58 -0.74
N SER A 110 7.21 -2.64 -0.30
CA SER A 110 7.40 -3.88 -1.06
C SER A 110 6.31 -4.92 -0.81
N HIS A 111 5.48 -4.72 0.21
CA HIS A 111 4.45 -5.66 0.65
C HIS A 111 3.06 -5.02 0.75
N LEU A 112 2.05 -5.89 0.86
CA LEU A 112 0.67 -5.49 1.11
C LEU A 112 0.53 -4.82 2.48
N HIS A 113 -0.51 -4.01 2.61
CA HIS A 113 -0.82 -3.30 3.84
C HIS A 113 -2.32 -3.13 4.04
N GLU A 114 -2.70 -2.74 5.25
CA GLU A 114 -4.08 -2.49 5.64
C GLU A 114 -4.16 -1.49 6.80
N PHE A 115 -5.18 -0.63 6.79
CA PHE A 115 -5.60 0.17 7.93
C PHE A 115 -6.79 -0.46 8.63
N ILE A 116 -6.78 -0.47 9.96
CA ILE A 116 -7.84 -1.09 10.74
C ILE A 116 -8.36 -0.07 11.73
N HIS A 117 -9.66 0.25 11.65
CA HIS A 117 -10.31 1.20 12.56
C HIS A 117 -10.62 0.56 13.92
N SER A 118 -9.55 0.23 14.64
CA SER A 118 -9.57 -0.24 16.01
C SER A 118 -8.24 0.02 16.69
N ALA A 119 -8.23 0.05 18.02
CA ALA A 119 -7.01 0.06 18.82
C ALA A 119 -6.47 -1.35 19.12
N SER A 120 -7.22 -2.40 18.76
CA SER A 120 -6.95 -3.79 19.13
C SER A 120 -6.90 -4.70 17.91
N ARG A 121 -5.86 -5.54 17.81
CA ARG A 121 -5.73 -6.59 16.77
C ARG A 121 -6.82 -7.67 16.86
N GLN A 122 -7.53 -7.74 17.98
CA GLN A 122 -8.53 -8.78 18.26
C GLN A 122 -9.96 -8.30 17.99
N ASP A 123 -10.14 -7.06 17.55
CA ASP A 123 -11.46 -6.48 17.29
C ASP A 123 -12.00 -7.00 15.96
N ARG A 124 -12.82 -8.04 16.05
CA ARG A 124 -13.39 -8.73 14.89
C ARG A 124 -14.47 -7.94 14.15
N ASP A 125 -14.97 -6.88 14.77
CA ASP A 125 -16.05 -6.06 14.23
C ASP A 125 -15.50 -4.72 13.69
N ALA A 126 -14.18 -4.56 13.64
CA ALA A 126 -13.50 -3.39 13.09
C ALA A 126 -13.67 -3.32 11.57
N GLU A 127 -13.68 -2.10 11.03
CA GLU A 127 -13.51 -1.92 9.59
C GLU A 127 -12.04 -2.00 9.22
N HIS A 128 -11.83 -2.63 8.07
CA HIS A 128 -10.56 -2.99 7.48
C HIS A 128 -10.49 -2.28 6.12
N PHE A 129 -9.40 -1.56 5.86
CA PHE A 129 -9.23 -0.75 4.65
C PHE A 129 -7.93 -1.13 3.97
N GLY A 130 -8.04 -1.65 2.75
CA GLY A 130 -6.91 -2.08 1.94
C GLY A 130 -7.04 -1.59 0.50
N SER A 131 -5.94 -1.66 -0.24
CA SER A 131 -5.92 -1.35 -1.66
C SER A 131 -6.75 -2.39 -2.44
N MET A 132 -7.63 -1.89 -3.31
CA MET A 132 -8.48 -2.71 -4.16
C MET A 132 -7.78 -3.15 -5.46
N ASP A 133 -6.47 -3.00 -5.52
CA ASP A 133 -5.68 -3.10 -6.75
C ASP A 133 -5.21 -4.53 -7.04
N TYR A 134 -5.57 -5.47 -6.18
CA TYR A 134 -5.18 -6.88 -6.26
C TYR A 134 -6.37 -7.77 -6.60
N PRO A 135 -6.16 -8.90 -7.34
CA PRO A 135 -7.24 -9.76 -7.80
C PRO A 135 -8.20 -10.28 -6.73
N ASP A 136 -7.68 -10.46 -5.50
CA ASP A 136 -8.42 -11.05 -4.38
C ASP A 136 -8.83 -9.99 -3.34
N ALA A 137 -8.71 -8.69 -3.67
CA ALA A 137 -9.07 -7.59 -2.77
C ALA A 137 -10.59 -7.52 -2.55
N GLY A 138 -10.98 -7.25 -1.31
CA GLY A 138 -12.36 -7.18 -0.85
C GLY A 138 -13.01 -8.54 -0.57
N GLU A 139 -12.35 -9.66 -0.87
CA GLU A 139 -12.89 -11.00 -0.60
C GLU A 139 -13.06 -11.29 0.90
N MET A 140 -12.27 -10.63 1.76
CA MET A 140 -12.34 -10.76 3.21
C MET A 140 -13.15 -9.62 3.86
N GLY A 141 -13.84 -8.82 3.04
CA GLY A 141 -14.70 -7.73 3.50
C GLY A 141 -13.97 -6.40 3.74
N GLU A 142 -12.74 -6.26 3.24
CA GLU A 142 -12.04 -4.97 3.27
C GLU A 142 -12.78 -3.92 2.43
N LEU A 143 -12.73 -2.68 2.89
CA LEU A 143 -13.23 -1.51 2.17
C LEU A 143 -12.08 -0.83 1.43
N ASP A 144 -12.39 -0.07 0.39
CA ASP A 144 -11.37 0.64 -0.39
C ASP A 144 -10.76 1.76 0.42
N GLU A 145 -9.46 1.67 0.68
CA GLU A 145 -8.71 2.71 1.35
C GLU A 145 -8.74 4.04 0.57
N ALA A 146 -8.85 3.98 -0.76
CA ALA A 146 -8.92 5.15 -1.63
C ALA A 146 -10.21 5.96 -1.47
N ASP A 147 -11.20 5.45 -0.74
CA ASP A 147 -12.46 6.13 -0.43
C ASP A 147 -12.48 6.76 0.97
N VAL A 148 -11.43 6.59 1.78
CA VAL A 148 -11.43 6.94 3.20
C VAL A 148 -10.35 7.96 3.55
N ARG A 149 -10.70 8.94 4.38
CA ARG A 149 -9.76 9.92 4.94
C ARG A 149 -9.28 9.56 6.34
N LEU A 150 -8.10 10.05 6.70
CA LEU A 150 -7.53 9.93 8.04
C LEU A 150 -8.49 10.46 9.12
N ASP A 151 -9.18 11.56 8.87
CA ASP A 151 -10.13 12.14 9.83
C ASP A 151 -11.40 11.31 10.04
N GLU A 152 -11.66 10.31 9.20
CA GLU A 152 -12.70 9.32 9.43
C GLU A 152 -12.23 8.21 10.40
N LEU A 153 -10.93 7.93 10.47
CA LEU A 153 -10.32 6.95 11.40
C LEU A 153 -9.93 7.58 12.75
N ALA A 154 -9.65 8.88 12.77
CA ALA A 154 -9.26 9.59 13.98
C ALA A 154 -9.68 11.06 13.91
N HIS A 155 -10.41 11.54 14.91
CA HIS A 155 -10.97 12.89 14.93
C HIS A 155 -10.48 13.72 16.13
N SER A 156 -10.12 13.08 17.24
CA SER A 156 -9.84 13.70 18.54
C SER A 156 -8.54 13.18 19.16
N VAL A 157 -7.99 13.95 20.10
CA VAL A 157 -6.83 13.52 20.90
C VAL A 157 -7.17 12.22 21.64
N GLY A 158 -6.29 11.23 21.52
CA GLY A 158 -6.44 9.91 22.12
C GLY A 158 -7.03 8.85 21.20
N ASP A 159 -7.57 9.24 20.03
CA ASP A 159 -8.03 8.31 19.01
C ASP A 159 -6.87 7.48 18.48
N LYS A 160 -7.19 6.23 18.14
CA LYS A 160 -6.22 5.21 17.76
C LYS A 160 -6.77 4.33 16.66
N PHE A 161 -5.88 4.00 15.73
CA PHE A 161 -6.11 2.97 14.72
C PHE A 161 -4.83 2.16 14.52
N LEU A 162 -4.95 1.03 13.82
CA LEU A 162 -3.82 0.19 13.49
C LEU A 162 -3.48 0.33 12.00
N TYR A 163 -2.19 0.21 11.71
CA TYR A 163 -1.66 0.09 10.35
C TYR A 163 -0.80 -1.17 10.30
N TRP A 164 -1.23 -2.14 9.50
CA TRP A 164 -0.59 -3.45 9.37
C TRP A 164 0.12 -3.48 8.01
N TYR A 165 1.44 -3.65 8.03
CA TYR A 165 2.28 -3.74 6.85
C TYR A 165 2.95 -5.10 6.81
N ASP A 166 3.06 -5.67 5.60
CA ASP A 166 3.56 -7.00 5.31
C ASP A 166 2.76 -8.10 6.03
N PHE A 167 1.93 -8.83 5.27
CA PHE A 167 1.15 -9.93 5.82
C PHE A 167 2.00 -11.18 6.11
N GLY A 168 3.21 -11.26 5.58
CA GLY A 168 4.21 -12.27 5.90
C GLY A 168 4.85 -12.01 7.27
N ASP A 169 5.62 -10.92 7.37
CA ASP A 169 6.36 -10.58 8.60
C ASP A 169 5.49 -9.98 9.71
N SER A 170 4.29 -9.49 9.35
CA SER A 170 3.28 -8.98 10.25
C SER A 170 3.71 -7.76 11.07
N TRP A 171 4.07 -6.67 10.39
CA TRP A 171 4.46 -5.42 11.04
C TRP A 171 3.24 -4.59 11.45
N TRP A 172 2.93 -4.61 12.73
CA TRP A 172 1.80 -3.89 13.28
C TRP A 172 2.21 -2.54 13.88
N HIS A 173 1.55 -1.49 13.44
CA HIS A 173 1.71 -0.16 13.97
C HIS A 173 0.46 0.28 14.69
N ARG A 174 0.65 0.99 15.80
CA ARG A 174 -0.41 1.79 16.40
C ARG A 174 -0.17 3.25 16.09
N VAL A 175 -1.16 3.89 15.50
CA VAL A 175 -1.18 5.34 15.33
C VAL A 175 -2.07 5.93 16.42
N THR A 176 -1.54 6.88 17.19
CA THR A 176 -2.28 7.57 18.26
C THR A 176 -2.25 9.08 18.03
N VAL A 177 -3.40 9.74 18.01
CA VAL A 177 -3.46 11.22 17.96
C VAL A 177 -3.05 11.80 19.32
N GLU A 178 -1.90 12.47 19.38
CA GLU A 178 -1.39 13.14 20.57
C GLU A 178 -1.87 14.61 20.65
N LYS A 179 -2.05 15.30 19.51
CA LYS A 179 -2.58 16.68 19.45
C LYS A 179 -3.39 16.91 18.16
N VAL A 180 -4.30 17.89 18.24
CA VAL A 180 -4.98 18.49 17.08
C VAL A 180 -4.57 19.96 17.05
N LEU A 181 -4.02 20.41 15.91
CA LEU A 181 -3.49 21.75 15.68
C LEU A 181 -4.33 22.42 14.60
N GLU A 182 -4.97 23.53 14.95
CA GLU A 182 -5.72 24.36 14.00
C GLU A 182 -4.77 25.27 13.22
N HIS A 183 -5.19 25.67 12.03
CA HIS A 183 -4.46 26.59 11.15
C HIS A 183 -5.37 27.72 10.74
N ASP A 184 -4.79 28.85 10.37
CA ASP A 184 -5.52 29.92 9.71
C ASP A 184 -5.63 29.59 8.19
N ASP A 185 -6.66 30.12 7.52
CA ASP A 185 -6.95 29.80 6.10
C ASP A 185 -5.80 30.13 5.13
N ASP A 186 -4.85 30.98 5.54
CA ASP A 186 -3.71 31.43 4.74
C ASP A 186 -2.41 30.61 4.97
N ASP A 187 -2.42 29.63 5.87
CA ASP A 187 -1.24 28.83 6.18
C ASP A 187 -0.96 27.78 5.07
N GLU A 188 0.26 27.79 4.53
CA GLU A 188 0.74 26.70 3.67
C GLU A 188 1.14 25.52 4.55
N VAL A 189 0.23 24.55 4.69
CA VAL A 189 0.41 23.38 5.56
C VAL A 189 0.79 22.16 4.71
N PRO A 190 1.97 21.55 4.94
CA PRO A 190 2.36 20.35 4.22
C PRO A 190 1.46 19.16 4.59
N ASP A 191 1.33 18.20 3.68
CA ASP A 191 0.61 16.94 3.94
C ASP A 191 1.14 16.22 5.20
N ALA A 192 2.46 16.21 5.37
CA ALA A 192 3.11 15.56 6.50
C ALA A 192 4.47 16.16 6.85
N THR A 193 4.87 16.02 8.11
CA THR A 193 6.24 16.31 8.59
C THR A 193 6.61 15.40 9.75
N VAL A 194 7.77 14.76 9.71
CA VAL A 194 8.32 14.03 10.86
C VAL A 194 8.87 15.05 11.86
N VAL A 195 8.46 14.96 13.13
CA VAL A 195 8.88 15.91 14.17
C VAL A 195 9.79 15.29 15.23
N ALA A 196 9.74 13.96 15.38
CA ALA A 196 10.65 13.21 16.23
C ALA A 196 10.59 11.72 15.89
N GLY A 197 11.56 10.95 16.35
CA GLY A 197 11.56 9.50 16.23
C GLY A 197 12.67 8.88 17.05
N ARG A 198 12.70 7.55 17.08
CA ARG A 198 13.78 6.80 17.72
C ARG A 198 13.95 5.44 17.04
N ARG A 199 15.22 5.02 16.89
CA ARG A 199 15.67 3.73 16.36
C ARG A 199 15.30 3.50 14.90
N ALA A 200 16.08 2.68 14.22
CA ALA A 200 15.77 2.25 12.87
C ALA A 200 14.59 1.28 12.93
N CYS A 201 13.78 1.28 11.87
CA CYS A 201 12.80 0.21 11.71
C CYS A 201 13.51 -1.07 11.29
N PRO A 202 12.94 -2.25 11.59
CA PRO A 202 13.48 -3.51 11.13
C PRO A 202 13.63 -3.47 9.61
N PRO A 203 14.72 -4.03 9.05
CA PRO A 203 14.83 -4.15 7.61
C PRO A 203 13.69 -4.98 7.00
N GLU A 204 13.40 -4.74 5.73
CA GLU A 204 12.46 -5.56 4.96
C GLU A 204 12.87 -7.03 4.97
N ASP A 205 11.88 -7.93 4.99
CA ASP A 205 12.03 -9.38 4.97
C ASP A 205 12.89 -9.96 6.12
N CYS A 206 12.92 -9.31 7.29
CA CYS A 206 13.71 -9.79 8.43
C CYS A 206 13.03 -10.87 9.28
N GLY A 207 11.88 -11.39 8.85
CA GLY A 207 11.18 -12.50 9.48
C GLY A 207 10.30 -12.07 10.65
N GLY A 208 9.83 -10.82 10.62
CA GLY A 208 8.87 -10.29 11.58
C GLY A 208 9.43 -9.94 12.97
N ILE A 209 8.52 -9.47 13.83
CA ILE A 209 8.89 -8.84 15.11
C ILE A 209 9.63 -9.78 16.08
N TRP A 210 9.34 -11.07 16.04
CA TRP A 210 9.98 -12.07 16.90
C TRP A 210 11.43 -12.28 16.51
N SER A 211 11.69 -12.57 15.24
CA SER A 211 13.03 -12.75 14.68
C SER A 211 13.86 -11.47 14.87
N TYR A 212 13.26 -10.31 14.63
CA TYR A 212 13.90 -9.02 14.88
C TYR A 212 14.32 -8.84 16.34
N ASN A 213 13.42 -9.10 17.30
CA ASN A 213 13.72 -8.93 18.71
C ASN A 213 14.82 -9.91 19.18
N GLU A 214 14.81 -11.16 18.71
CA GLU A 214 15.88 -12.14 18.98
C GLU A 214 17.22 -11.65 18.42
N TRP A 215 17.23 -11.10 17.19
CA TRP A 215 18.43 -10.54 16.58
C TRP A 215 19.01 -9.38 17.39
N ILE A 216 18.18 -8.42 17.78
CA ILE A 216 18.61 -7.25 18.55
C ILE A 216 19.01 -7.61 19.99
N ALA A 217 18.43 -8.66 20.56
CA ALA A 217 18.87 -9.21 21.84
C ALA A 217 20.24 -9.92 21.77
N GLY A 218 20.69 -10.28 20.55
CA GLY A 218 21.89 -11.07 20.32
C GLY A 218 21.67 -12.58 20.47
N ASP A 219 20.41 -13.02 20.43
CA ASP A 219 19.98 -14.42 20.60
C ASP A 219 19.65 -15.12 19.28
N ALA A 220 19.69 -14.41 18.14
CA ALA A 220 19.43 -14.99 16.83
C ALA A 220 20.54 -15.95 16.37
N ASP A 221 20.15 -16.98 15.61
CA ASP A 221 21.07 -17.86 14.89
C ASP A 221 21.45 -17.22 13.53
N PRO A 222 22.69 -16.69 13.38
CA PRO A 222 23.10 -16.01 12.16
C PRO A 222 23.21 -16.94 10.94
N ASP A 223 23.28 -18.26 11.15
CA ASP A 223 23.35 -19.24 10.05
C ASP A 223 21.96 -19.53 9.43
N GLY A 224 20.89 -19.00 10.02
CA GLY A 224 19.52 -19.15 9.51
C GLY A 224 19.14 -18.16 8.39
N TRP A 225 19.97 -17.16 8.12
CA TRP A 225 19.66 -16.06 7.21
C TRP A 225 20.37 -16.20 5.86
N ASP A 226 19.66 -15.89 4.77
CA ASP A 226 20.26 -15.96 3.43
C ASP A 226 21.39 -14.90 3.31
N PRO A 227 22.58 -15.27 2.78
CA PRO A 227 23.69 -14.33 2.65
C PRO A 227 23.39 -13.07 1.82
N HIS A 228 22.47 -13.13 0.85
CA HIS A 228 22.05 -11.94 0.09
C HIS A 228 21.21 -10.98 0.94
N THR A 229 20.39 -11.52 1.83
CA THR A 229 19.63 -10.73 2.80
C THR A 229 20.56 -9.99 3.77
N LEU A 230 21.61 -10.65 4.25
CA LEU A 230 22.64 -10.05 5.10
C LEU A 230 23.43 -8.93 4.38
N GLU A 231 23.69 -9.08 3.09
CA GLU A 231 24.33 -8.03 2.27
C GLU A 231 23.40 -6.82 2.11
N PHE A 232 22.10 -7.05 1.94
CA PHE A 232 21.10 -5.97 1.84
C PHE A 232 21.00 -5.14 3.12
N TRP A 233 21.23 -5.77 4.28
CA TRP A 233 21.23 -5.10 5.58
C TRP A 233 22.61 -4.59 6.01
N ALA A 234 23.62 -4.70 5.14
CA ALA A 234 24.97 -4.28 5.47
C ALA A 234 25.02 -2.77 5.78
N GLY A 235 25.45 -2.43 6.99
CA GLY A 235 25.52 -1.04 7.46
C GLY A 235 24.23 -0.52 8.11
N TRP A 236 23.19 -1.35 8.22
CA TRP A 236 22.02 -1.04 9.03
C TRP A 236 22.40 -1.04 10.52
N ASP A 237 21.88 -0.04 11.27
CA ASP A 237 22.09 0.13 12.70
C ASP A 237 20.75 0.32 13.41
N ALA A 238 20.42 -0.58 14.32
CA ALA A 238 19.18 -0.59 15.09
C ALA A 238 18.94 0.71 15.88
N GLU A 239 20.00 1.39 16.31
CA GLU A 239 19.87 2.64 17.07
C GLU A 239 19.79 3.88 16.17
N ALA A 240 20.07 3.75 14.87
CA ALA A 240 20.11 4.87 13.95
C ALA A 240 18.71 5.46 13.72
N PHE A 241 18.59 6.76 13.90
CA PHE A 241 17.47 7.54 13.41
C PHE A 241 17.94 8.96 13.14
N ASP A 242 17.91 9.37 11.89
CA ASP A 242 18.21 10.72 11.45
C ASP A 242 16.90 11.44 11.12
N LEU A 243 16.60 12.51 11.86
CA LEU A 243 15.37 13.27 11.71
C LEU A 243 15.35 14.04 10.39
N ASP A 244 16.47 14.62 9.97
CA ASP A 244 16.55 15.47 8.79
C ASP A 244 16.37 14.60 7.52
N ASP A 245 16.97 13.42 7.53
CA ASP A 245 16.80 12.41 6.48
C ASP A 245 15.32 11.91 6.41
N ALA A 246 14.71 11.61 7.56
CA ALA A 246 13.28 11.24 7.61
C ALA A 246 12.37 12.37 7.12
N GLN A 247 12.67 13.63 7.46
CA GLN A 247 11.91 14.78 6.97
C GLN A 247 12.03 14.94 5.45
N GLN A 248 13.23 14.80 4.90
CA GLN A 248 13.45 14.88 3.44
C GLN A 248 12.70 13.78 2.69
N ARG A 249 12.75 12.54 3.20
CA ARG A 249 12.00 11.42 2.64
C ARG A 249 10.50 11.65 2.62
N VAL A 250 9.92 12.04 3.76
CA VAL A 250 8.49 12.34 3.87
C VAL A 250 8.10 13.56 3.04
N ALA A 251 8.93 14.60 2.97
CA ALA A 251 8.67 15.79 2.16
C ALA A 251 8.54 15.44 0.67
N ARG A 252 9.42 14.57 0.14
CA ARG A 252 9.33 14.11 -1.26
C ARG A 252 7.98 13.46 -1.55
N VAL A 253 7.50 12.58 -0.67
CA VAL A 253 6.16 12.00 -0.83
C VAL A 253 5.11 13.08 -0.65
N ALA A 254 5.15 13.89 0.41
CA ALA A 254 4.20 14.97 0.69
C ALA A 254 4.07 16.02 -0.44
N GLU A 255 5.11 16.16 -1.28
CA GLU A 255 5.13 17.00 -2.47
C GLU A 255 4.73 16.26 -3.76
N MET A 256 4.65 14.92 -3.76
CA MET A 256 4.03 14.16 -4.86
C MET A 256 2.55 14.53 -4.94
N PRO A 257 1.93 14.51 -6.13
CA PRO A 257 0.55 14.91 -6.28
C PRO A 257 -0.37 14.05 -5.41
N ALA A 258 -1.17 14.73 -4.58
CA ALA A 258 -1.90 14.20 -3.43
C ALA A 258 -3.19 13.47 -3.79
N THR A 259 -3.63 13.52 -5.06
CA THR A 259 -4.86 12.85 -5.51
C THR A 259 -4.66 12.02 -6.75
N LEU A 260 -5.46 10.95 -6.88
CA LEU A 260 -5.60 10.18 -8.12
C LEU A 260 -5.88 11.10 -9.32
N ARG A 261 -6.60 12.21 -9.10
CA ARG A 261 -6.86 13.20 -10.14
C ARG A 261 -5.58 13.90 -10.59
N GLU A 262 -4.70 14.27 -9.68
CA GLU A 262 -3.44 14.91 -10.04
C GLU A 262 -2.51 13.92 -10.76
N ILE A 263 -2.45 12.66 -10.34
CA ILE A 263 -1.75 11.60 -11.08
C ILE A 263 -2.33 11.47 -12.50
N GLN A 264 -3.65 11.41 -12.63
CA GLN A 264 -4.32 11.39 -13.94
C GLN A 264 -3.99 12.62 -14.79
N LEU A 265 -3.84 13.79 -14.17
CA LEU A 265 -3.47 15.03 -14.84
C LEU A 265 -2.00 15.03 -15.28
N GLU A 266 -1.08 14.45 -14.51
CA GLU A 266 0.32 14.27 -14.92
C GLU A 266 0.46 13.24 -16.05
N GLU A 267 -0.27 12.12 -15.96
CA GLU A 267 -0.35 11.13 -17.04
C GLU A 267 -0.98 11.70 -18.32
N ALA A 268 -2.00 12.55 -18.17
CA ALA A 268 -2.59 13.29 -19.28
C ALA A 268 -1.58 14.23 -19.95
N GLU A 269 -0.70 14.87 -19.18
CA GLU A 269 0.35 15.75 -19.70
C GLU A 269 1.38 14.97 -20.54
N LYS A 270 1.82 13.78 -20.07
CA LYS A 270 2.70 12.89 -20.82
C LYS A 270 2.06 12.47 -22.16
N LEU A 271 0.77 12.12 -22.16
CA LEU A 271 0.02 11.79 -23.38
C LEU A 271 -0.14 13.00 -24.32
N GLN A 272 -0.35 14.19 -23.76
CA GLN A 272 -0.43 15.43 -24.52
C GLN A 272 0.89 15.72 -25.24
N ILE A 273 2.02 15.64 -24.54
CA ILE A 273 3.37 15.79 -25.11
C ILE A 273 3.56 14.83 -26.29
N LEU A 274 3.19 13.55 -26.12
CA LEU A 274 3.26 12.57 -27.20
C LEU A 274 2.41 12.99 -28.42
N LEU A 275 1.16 13.40 -28.21
CA LEU A 275 0.24 13.79 -29.28
C LEU A 275 0.72 15.05 -30.01
N GLU A 276 1.24 16.03 -29.28
CA GLU A 276 1.83 17.24 -29.85
C GLU A 276 3.03 16.93 -30.72
N ARG A 277 3.92 16.05 -30.24
CA ARG A 277 5.11 15.61 -30.98
C ARG A 277 4.79 14.76 -32.21
N ILE A 278 3.74 13.93 -32.15
CA ILE A 278 3.27 13.18 -33.31
C ILE A 278 2.71 14.11 -34.40
N GLY A 279 2.09 15.23 -34.03
CA GLY A 279 1.47 16.16 -34.98
C GLY A 279 0.45 15.45 -35.88
N ASP A 280 0.55 15.61 -37.20
CA ASP A 280 -0.31 14.91 -38.17
C ASP A 280 0.10 13.46 -38.45
N GLY A 281 1.27 13.05 -37.95
CA GLY A 281 1.82 11.72 -38.11
C GLY A 281 3.35 11.69 -38.07
N VAL A 282 3.89 10.61 -37.52
CA VAL A 282 5.33 10.32 -37.51
C VAL A 282 5.63 9.01 -38.23
N THR A 283 6.61 9.03 -39.12
CA THR A 283 7.09 7.81 -39.79
C THR A 283 7.82 6.92 -38.78
N LEU A 284 7.39 5.67 -38.66
CA LEU A 284 8.04 4.70 -37.79
C LEU A 284 9.29 4.12 -38.48
N THR A 285 10.21 3.60 -37.68
CA THR A 285 11.33 2.80 -38.18
C THR A 285 10.83 1.54 -38.90
N ALA A 286 11.72 0.87 -39.65
CA ALA A 286 11.38 -0.39 -40.32
C ALA A 286 10.85 -1.47 -39.34
N ALA A 287 11.33 -1.46 -38.09
CA ALA A 287 10.87 -2.35 -37.03
C ALA A 287 9.55 -1.90 -36.38
N GLY A 288 9.02 -0.72 -36.73
CA GLY A 288 7.74 -0.21 -36.26
C GLY A 288 7.79 0.61 -34.97
N TYR A 289 8.98 1.08 -34.59
CA TYR A 289 9.21 1.95 -33.42
C TYR A 289 9.30 3.42 -33.81
N LEU A 290 9.18 4.31 -32.83
CA LEU A 290 9.44 5.75 -32.97
C LEU A 290 10.89 5.98 -33.42
N PRO A 291 11.15 7.01 -34.25
CA PRO A 291 12.50 7.39 -34.63
C PRO A 291 13.36 7.75 -33.40
N PRO A 292 14.66 7.41 -33.38
CA PRO A 292 15.54 7.70 -32.24
C PRO A 292 15.51 9.16 -31.75
N ALA A 293 15.54 10.11 -32.67
CA ALA A 293 15.47 11.54 -32.35
C ALA A 293 14.15 11.94 -31.66
N MET A 294 13.05 11.25 -31.99
CA MET A 294 11.76 11.45 -31.32
C MET A 294 11.78 10.90 -29.89
N VAL A 295 12.38 9.72 -29.70
CA VAL A 295 12.51 9.10 -28.36
C VAL A 295 13.35 10.00 -27.44
N GLU A 296 14.49 10.49 -27.94
CA GLU A 296 15.35 11.41 -27.17
C GLU A 296 14.61 12.69 -26.77
N GLN A 297 13.85 13.30 -27.70
CA GLN A 297 13.09 14.51 -27.41
C GLN A 297 11.96 14.27 -26.41
N LEU A 298 11.19 13.20 -26.57
CA LEU A 298 10.13 12.85 -25.63
C LEU A 298 10.67 12.64 -24.22
N MET A 299 11.83 12.00 -24.07
CA MET A 299 12.48 11.83 -22.75
C MET A 299 12.92 13.15 -22.12
N VAL A 300 13.26 14.15 -22.94
CA VAL A 300 13.57 15.50 -22.47
C VAL A 300 12.29 16.22 -22.03
N ASP A 301 11.28 16.23 -22.89
CA ASP A 301 10.03 16.97 -22.68
C ASP A 301 9.22 16.43 -21.49
N THR A 302 9.20 15.12 -21.27
CA THR A 302 8.53 14.51 -20.11
C THR A 302 9.35 14.57 -18.82
N GLY A 303 10.61 15.04 -18.90
CA GLY A 303 11.52 15.08 -17.75
C GLY A 303 12.19 13.74 -17.38
N TRP A 304 11.79 12.61 -17.98
CA TRP A 304 12.32 11.27 -17.64
C TRP A 304 13.83 11.12 -17.81
N HIS A 305 14.46 11.91 -18.68
CA HIS A 305 15.92 11.90 -18.85
C HIS A 305 16.71 12.19 -17.55
N ARG A 306 16.09 12.83 -16.54
CA ARG A 306 16.77 13.19 -15.29
C ARG A 306 17.05 12.00 -14.39
N GLN A 307 16.19 10.98 -14.45
CA GLN A 307 16.29 9.77 -13.62
C GLN A 307 16.68 8.53 -14.45
N TRP A 308 16.57 8.60 -15.78
CA TRP A 308 16.86 7.46 -16.66
C TRP A 308 18.35 7.10 -16.72
N ILE A 309 18.66 5.83 -16.45
CA ILE A 309 20.02 5.29 -16.54
C ILE A 309 20.23 4.63 -17.91
N GLY A 310 21.13 5.21 -18.72
CA GLY A 310 21.56 4.66 -20.00
C GLY A 310 21.17 5.50 -21.22
N LYS A 311 21.33 4.93 -22.42
CA LYS A 311 20.96 5.61 -23.67
C LYS A 311 19.44 5.58 -23.86
N ASN A 312 18.84 6.72 -24.16
CA ASN A 312 17.40 6.95 -24.18
C ASN A 312 16.87 7.23 -25.61
N ASN A 313 17.40 6.50 -26.60
CA ASN A 313 17.16 6.78 -28.02
C ASN A 313 16.56 5.61 -28.80
N ARG A 314 16.15 4.56 -28.11
CA ARG A 314 15.55 3.36 -28.70
C ARG A 314 14.28 3.05 -27.94
N GLU A 315 13.12 3.20 -28.59
CA GLU A 315 11.82 2.98 -27.96
C GLU A 315 11.75 1.61 -27.28
N ASP A 316 12.22 0.56 -27.95
CA ASP A 316 12.21 -0.82 -27.46
C ASP A 316 13.12 -1.06 -26.25
N LEU A 317 14.05 -0.14 -25.97
CA LEU A 317 14.92 -0.15 -24.79
C LEU A 317 14.63 1.01 -23.83
N THR A 318 13.65 1.87 -24.14
CA THR A 318 13.28 3.03 -23.33
C THR A 318 11.85 2.82 -22.86
N PHE A 319 11.72 2.00 -21.83
CA PHE A 319 10.44 1.45 -21.36
C PHE A 319 9.34 2.52 -21.15
N PRO A 320 9.61 3.69 -20.53
CA PRO A 320 8.60 4.73 -20.36
C PRO A 320 7.98 5.22 -21.68
N ILE A 321 8.80 5.35 -22.74
CA ILE A 321 8.34 5.80 -24.06
C ILE A 321 7.54 4.71 -24.77
N TRP A 322 8.00 3.47 -24.68
CA TRP A 322 7.26 2.32 -25.22
C TRP A 322 5.87 2.22 -24.58
N GLN A 323 5.81 2.29 -23.25
CA GLN A 323 4.58 2.21 -22.47
C GLN A 323 3.64 3.37 -22.79
N LEU A 324 4.14 4.60 -22.84
CA LEU A 324 3.35 5.78 -23.22
C LEU A 324 2.68 5.62 -24.59
N ARG A 325 3.42 5.11 -25.58
CA ARG A 325 2.85 4.83 -26.91
C ARG A 325 1.82 3.72 -26.87
N ASP A 326 2.07 2.67 -26.11
CA ASP A 326 1.15 1.55 -25.95
C ASP A 326 -0.18 1.99 -25.33
N TRP A 327 -0.10 2.83 -24.31
CA TRP A 327 -1.24 3.46 -23.65
C TRP A 327 -2.02 4.38 -24.57
N ALA A 328 -1.34 5.27 -25.29
CA ALA A 328 -1.99 6.11 -26.28
C ALA A 328 -2.73 5.29 -27.35
N ARG A 329 -2.22 4.10 -27.69
CA ARG A 329 -2.88 3.16 -28.60
C ARG A 329 -4.10 2.50 -27.94
N ALA A 330 -3.97 2.02 -26.70
CA ALA A 330 -5.04 1.36 -25.95
C ALA A 330 -6.23 2.31 -25.70
N LEU A 331 -5.96 3.57 -25.37
CA LEU A 331 -6.96 4.63 -25.20
C LEU A 331 -7.59 5.09 -26.53
N GLY A 332 -7.09 4.58 -27.66
CA GLY A 332 -7.54 4.92 -29.00
C GLY A 332 -7.17 6.34 -29.41
N LEU A 333 -6.12 6.93 -28.84
CA LEU A 333 -5.62 8.27 -29.18
C LEU A 333 -4.75 8.24 -30.44
N VAL A 334 -3.98 7.17 -30.64
CA VAL A 334 -3.11 6.99 -31.81
C VAL A 334 -3.35 5.65 -32.49
N ARG A 335 -2.99 5.56 -33.77
CA ARG A 335 -3.04 4.32 -34.55
C ARG A 335 -1.87 4.20 -35.51
N LYS A 336 -1.45 2.97 -35.79
CA LYS A 336 -0.49 2.68 -36.85
C LYS A 336 -1.24 2.58 -38.19
N TYR A 337 -0.79 3.31 -39.20
CA TYR A 337 -1.32 3.24 -40.57
C TYR A 337 -0.20 3.41 -41.58
N LYS A 338 -0.03 2.42 -42.47
CA LYS A 338 0.99 2.43 -43.55
C LYS A 338 2.41 2.82 -43.08
N GLY A 339 2.85 2.29 -41.95
CA GLY A 339 4.20 2.55 -41.42
C GLY A 339 4.33 3.88 -40.66
N GLU A 340 3.25 4.62 -40.48
CA GLU A 340 3.23 5.84 -39.67
C GLU A 340 2.38 5.63 -38.41
N LEU A 341 2.74 6.33 -37.34
CA LEU A 341 1.89 6.51 -36.17
C LEU A 341 1.17 7.84 -36.34
N ARG A 342 -0.16 7.81 -36.31
CA ARG A 342 -1.00 8.99 -36.52
C ARG A 342 -2.02 9.15 -35.39
N PRO A 343 -2.44 10.37 -35.04
CA PRO A 343 -3.57 10.56 -34.15
C PRO A 343 -4.84 9.97 -34.77
N THR A 344 -5.72 9.43 -33.93
CA THR A 344 -7.10 9.15 -34.31
C THR A 344 -7.92 10.43 -34.26
N ARG A 345 -9.20 10.36 -34.66
CA ARG A 345 -10.14 11.48 -34.46
C ARG A 345 -10.24 11.87 -32.98
N ARG A 346 -10.20 10.90 -32.07
CA ARG A 346 -10.23 11.12 -30.61
C ARG A 346 -8.94 11.79 -30.16
N GLY A 347 -7.77 11.27 -30.55
CA GLY A 347 -6.49 11.89 -30.20
C GLY A 347 -6.37 13.32 -30.69
N ALA A 348 -6.80 13.60 -31.93
CA ALA A 348 -6.79 14.95 -32.47
C ALA A 348 -7.75 15.92 -31.76
N ALA A 349 -8.86 15.42 -31.21
CA ALA A 349 -9.82 16.22 -30.46
C ALA A 349 -9.35 16.53 -29.03
N LEU A 350 -8.67 15.57 -28.40
CA LEU A 350 -8.25 15.67 -26.99
C LEU A 350 -6.84 16.24 -26.79
N LYS A 351 -6.04 16.40 -27.84
CA LYS A 351 -4.61 16.76 -27.74
C LYS A 351 -4.30 18.03 -26.95
N ASN A 352 -5.24 18.98 -26.83
CA ASN A 352 -5.06 20.25 -26.13
C ASN A 352 -5.95 20.36 -24.87
N ASP A 353 -6.60 19.26 -24.47
CA ASP A 353 -7.57 19.22 -23.38
C ASP A 353 -7.09 18.22 -22.33
N ARG A 354 -6.21 18.71 -21.44
CA ARG A 354 -5.58 17.94 -20.37
C ARG A 354 -6.62 17.31 -19.43
N GLU A 355 -7.67 18.06 -19.10
CA GLU A 355 -8.78 17.60 -18.24
C GLU A 355 -9.55 16.45 -18.91
N ALA A 356 -9.89 16.59 -20.19
CA ALA A 356 -10.60 15.52 -20.91
C ALA A 356 -9.73 14.27 -21.14
N LEU A 357 -8.41 14.43 -21.25
CA LEU A 357 -7.46 13.31 -21.26
C LEU A 357 -7.39 12.63 -19.89
N ALA A 358 -7.32 13.39 -18.80
CA ALA A 358 -7.34 12.86 -17.44
C ALA A 358 -8.65 12.11 -17.15
N ASP A 359 -9.79 12.64 -17.59
CA ASP A 359 -11.08 11.94 -17.53
C ASP A 359 -11.11 10.66 -18.38
N LEU A 360 -10.46 10.67 -19.53
CA LEU A 360 -10.36 9.47 -20.37
C LEU A 360 -9.52 8.40 -19.68
N ILE A 361 -8.39 8.78 -19.06
CA ILE A 361 -7.57 7.92 -18.23
C ILE A 361 -8.43 7.33 -17.10
N ALA A 362 -9.12 8.18 -16.33
CA ALA A 362 -9.99 7.77 -15.22
C ALA A 362 -11.08 6.75 -15.63
N ARG A 363 -11.61 6.85 -16.85
CA ARG A 363 -12.65 5.94 -17.37
C ARG A 363 -12.11 4.66 -18.00
N SER A 364 -10.83 4.63 -18.36
CA SER A 364 -10.24 3.57 -19.17
C SER A 364 -9.22 2.73 -18.41
N ILE A 365 -8.70 3.28 -17.31
CA ILE A 365 -7.85 2.61 -16.35
C ILE A 365 -8.75 2.26 -15.17
N PRO A 366 -8.94 0.97 -14.82
CA PRO A 366 -9.52 0.66 -13.52
C PRO A 366 -8.62 1.30 -12.45
N HIS A 367 -9.22 1.73 -11.33
CA HIS A 367 -8.53 2.52 -10.30
C HIS A 367 -7.20 1.86 -9.83
N ASP A 368 -7.09 0.55 -10.04
CA ASP A 368 -6.01 -0.40 -9.75
C ASP A 368 -4.68 -0.31 -10.49
N ARG A 369 -4.55 0.54 -11.52
CA ARG A 369 -3.26 0.67 -12.24
C ARG A 369 -2.58 2.01 -12.05
N LEU A 370 -3.21 3.00 -11.43
CA LEU A 370 -2.58 4.32 -11.27
C LEU A 370 -1.67 4.35 -10.04
N TYR A 371 -2.00 3.61 -8.98
CA TYR A 371 -1.04 3.24 -7.94
C TYR A 371 -0.34 1.96 -8.36
N GLY A 372 0.98 2.01 -8.53
CA GLY A 372 1.77 0.86 -9.01
C GLY A 372 1.93 0.79 -10.53
N THR A 373 1.68 1.88 -11.27
CA THR A 373 2.24 1.91 -12.63
C THR A 373 3.77 1.85 -12.57
N PRO A 374 4.41 1.11 -13.48
CA PRO A 374 5.85 1.20 -13.72
C PRO A 374 6.41 2.61 -14.02
N LEU A 375 5.55 3.63 -14.12
CA LEU A 375 5.93 5.03 -14.26
C LEU A 375 6.39 5.65 -12.93
N ASP A 376 6.10 5.00 -11.81
CA ASP A 376 6.62 5.34 -10.47
C ASP A 376 7.86 4.52 -10.09
N TRP A 377 8.36 3.64 -10.97
CA TRP A 377 9.54 2.81 -10.71
C TRP A 377 10.87 3.54 -10.95
N PHE A 378 10.89 4.89 -10.91
CA PHE A 378 12.11 5.70 -10.99
C PHE A 378 12.07 6.99 -10.16
#